data_AF-A0A3D5JZF7-F1
#
_entry.id   AF-A0A3D5JZF7-F1
#
_cell.length_a   1.000
_cell.length_b   1.000
_cell.length_c   1.000
_cell.angle_alpha   90.00
_cell.angle_beta   90.00
_cell.angle_gamma   90.00
#
_symmetry.space_group_name_H-M   'P 1'
#
loop_
_entity.id
_entity.type
_entity.pdbx_description
1 polymer ?
#
loop_
_entity_poly.entity_id
_entity_poly.type
_entity_poly.pdbx_seq_one_letter_code
_entity_poly.pdbx_strand_id
1 'polypeptide(L)'
;TTKKELPVPPPRIVTREGKIKRRFFRSPRAPSRYELVDEKGRSLNYLFSSDETPLRVADDEEEPITFERLMNMLRNRKVILTGVEAVDPRWPSLPLLDVRTLKTVP
;
A
#
# COMPACT_ATOMS: atom_id res chain seq x y z
N THR A 1 -15.55 -20.94 -29.44
CA THR A 1 -14.62 -19.79 -29.37
C THR A 1 -13.84 -19.88 -28.08
N THR A 2 -12.64 -20.44 -28.12
CA THR A 2 -11.78 -20.63 -26.95
C THR A 2 -11.17 -19.28 -26.57
N LYS A 3 -11.56 -18.72 -25.41
CA LYS A 3 -11.00 -17.47 -24.88
C LYS A 3 -9.51 -17.70 -24.64
N LYS A 4 -8.67 -17.04 -25.43
CA LYS A 4 -7.21 -17.06 -25.27
C LYS A 4 -6.90 -16.26 -24.01
N GLU A 5 -6.83 -16.93 -22.85
CA GLU A 5 -6.41 -16.32 -21.60
C GLU A 5 -4.94 -15.95 -21.75
N LEU A 6 -4.67 -14.65 -21.85
CA LEU A 6 -3.30 -14.13 -21.84
C LEU A 6 -2.70 -14.43 -20.46
N PRO A 7 -1.45 -14.90 -20.38
CA PRO A 7 -0.82 -15.13 -19.09
C PRO A 7 -0.80 -13.81 -18.31
N VAL A 8 -1.31 -13.84 -17.09
CA VAL A 8 -1.30 -12.68 -16.20
C VAL A 8 0.15 -12.24 -16.04
N PRO A 9 0.49 -10.98 -16.34
CA PRO A 9 1.86 -10.51 -16.20
C PRO A 9 2.32 -10.73 -14.76
N PRO A 10 3.60 -11.13 -14.55
CA PRO A 10 4.10 -11.37 -13.22
C PRO A 10 3.92 -10.14 -12.33
N PRO A 11 3.52 -10.32 -11.06
CA PRO A 11 3.33 -9.20 -10.14
C PRO A 11 4.60 -8.37 -10.04
N ARG A 12 4.49 -7.06 -10.30
CA ARG A 12 5.61 -6.14 -10.24
C ARG A 12 5.85 -5.74 -8.79
N ILE A 13 6.99 -6.14 -8.23
CA ILE A 13 7.43 -5.68 -6.92
C ILE A 13 8.06 -4.31 -7.09
N VAL A 14 7.52 -3.31 -6.38
CA VAL A 14 7.95 -1.92 -6.48
C VAL A 14 8.30 -1.39 -5.11
N THR A 15 9.45 -0.74 -5.01
CA THR A 15 9.84 0.03 -3.83
C THR A 15 9.54 1.50 -4.09
N ARG A 16 8.82 2.15 -3.17
CA ARG A 16 8.44 3.57 -3.25
C ARG A 16 8.76 4.25 -1.93
N GLU A 17 9.39 5.41 -2.01
CA GLU A 17 9.60 6.29 -0.88
C GLU A 17 8.56 7.41 -0.87
N GLY A 18 8.08 7.75 0.31
CA GLY A 18 7.17 8.87 0.46
C GLY A 18 6.66 9.04 1.89
N LYS A 19 5.70 9.94 2.04
CA LYS A 19 5.03 10.23 3.30
C LYS A 19 3.67 9.56 3.34
N ILE A 20 3.36 8.88 4.44
CA ILE A 20 2.01 8.32 4.62
C ILE A 20 1.05 9.45 4.96
N LYS A 21 0.00 9.62 4.15
CA LYS A 21 -1.15 10.45 4.51
C LYS A 21 -2.40 9.60 4.67
N ARG A 22 -3.24 10.04 5.60
CA ARG A 22 -4.58 9.53 5.82
C ARG A 22 -5.57 10.57 5.32
N ARG A 23 -6.39 10.21 4.34
CA ARG A 23 -7.51 11.05 3.89
C ARG A 23 -8.63 11.04 4.93
N PHE A 24 -9.30 12.17 5.06
CA PHE A 24 -10.44 12.32 5.97
C PHE A 24 -11.59 11.39 5.56
N PHE A 25 -11.89 11.34 4.26
CA PHE A 25 -12.88 10.43 3.67
C PHE A 25 -12.20 9.26 2.94
N ARG A 26 -12.79 8.06 3.06
CA ARG A 26 -12.43 6.92 2.20
C ARG A 26 -12.99 7.21 0.81
N SER A 27 -12.13 7.26 -0.19
CA SER A 27 -12.61 7.33 -1.57
C SER A 27 -13.40 6.04 -1.85
N PRO A 28 -14.60 6.11 -2.45
CA PRO A 28 -15.31 4.93 -2.95
C PRO A 28 -14.47 4.14 -3.96
N ARG A 29 -13.49 4.83 -4.55
CA ARG A 29 -12.56 4.27 -5.52
C ARG A 29 -11.29 3.69 -4.88
N ALA A 30 -11.12 3.72 -3.56
CA ALA A 30 -9.88 3.23 -2.94
C ALA A 30 -10.15 2.14 -1.90
N PRO A 31 -9.31 1.08 -1.86
CA PRO A 31 -9.42 0.02 -0.87
C PRO A 31 -9.20 0.54 0.55
N SER A 32 -8.39 1.58 0.74
CA SER A 32 -8.14 2.18 2.06
C SER A 32 -8.15 3.73 2.02
N ARG A 33 -8.04 4.36 3.20
CA ARG A 33 -7.88 5.82 3.35
C ARG A 33 -6.43 6.30 3.26
N TYR A 34 -5.48 5.38 3.14
CA TYR A 34 -4.06 5.67 3.21
C TYR A 34 -3.47 5.81 1.83
N GLU A 35 -2.66 6.85 1.66
CA GLU A 35 -1.93 7.14 0.43
C GLU A 35 -0.48 7.43 0.75
N LEU A 36 0.41 6.93 -0.11
CA LEU A 36 1.80 7.35 -0.13
C LEU A 36 1.91 8.59 -0.99
N VAL A 37 2.54 9.63 -0.44
CA VAL A 37 2.67 10.93 -1.07
C VAL A 37 4.15 11.25 -1.30
N ASP A 38 4.48 11.80 -2.46
CA ASP A 38 5.84 12.27 -2.73
C ASP A 38 6.18 13.53 -1.90
N GLU A 39 7.44 13.96 -1.97
CA GLU A 39 7.89 15.20 -1.29
C GLU A 39 7.16 16.45 -1.80
N LYS A 40 6.63 16.42 -3.02
CA LYS A 40 5.85 17.51 -3.64
C LYS A 40 4.37 17.48 -3.26
N GLY A 41 3.94 16.53 -2.43
CA GLY A 41 2.55 16.41 -1.99
C GLY A 41 1.63 15.67 -2.96
N ARG A 42 2.15 15.02 -4.00
CA ARG A 42 1.37 14.25 -4.98
C ARG A 42 1.19 12.82 -4.53
N SER A 43 -0.04 12.29 -4.63
CA SER A 43 -0.35 10.90 -4.32
C SER A 43 0.35 9.97 -5.33
N LEU A 44 1.25 9.12 -4.84
CA LEU A 44 1.95 8.11 -5.63
C LEU A 44 1.09 6.86 -5.78
N ASN A 45 0.66 6.28 -4.64
CA ASN A 45 -0.14 5.06 -4.61
C ASN A 45 -1.09 5.09 -3.42
N TYR A 46 -2.25 4.45 -3.57
CA TYR A 46 -3.08 4.07 -2.43
C TYR A 46 -2.53 2.79 -1.81
N LEU A 47 -2.46 2.79 -0.49
CA LEU A 47 -1.85 1.71 0.27
C LEU A 47 -2.93 0.76 0.75
N PHE A 48 -2.72 -0.53 0.58
CA PHE A 48 -3.57 -1.55 1.20
C PHE A 48 -2.71 -2.78 1.53
N SER A 49 -3.29 -3.72 2.27
CA SER A 49 -2.70 -5.04 2.50
C SER A 49 -3.77 -6.05 2.13
N SER A 50 -3.53 -6.87 1.11
CA SER A 50 -4.42 -8.02 0.82
C SER A 50 -4.17 -9.19 1.77
N ASP A 51 -2.97 -9.26 2.34
CA ASP A 51 -2.67 -10.26 3.36
C ASP A 51 -3.27 -9.78 4.70
N GLU A 52 -4.21 -10.56 5.25
CA GLU A 52 -4.72 -10.43 6.62
C GLU A 52 -3.66 -10.83 7.67
N THR A 53 -2.50 -11.30 7.22
CA THR A 53 -1.39 -11.57 8.12
C THR A 53 -0.89 -10.28 8.75
N PRO A 54 -0.62 -10.25 10.06
CA PRO A 54 -0.11 -9.07 10.74
C PRO A 54 1.16 -8.58 10.05
N LEU A 55 1.19 -7.30 9.66
CA LEU A 55 2.39 -6.73 9.10
C LEU A 55 3.46 -6.70 10.20
N ARG A 56 4.52 -7.49 10.01
CA ARG A 56 5.67 -7.46 10.92
C ARG A 56 6.38 -6.13 10.74
N VAL A 57 6.27 -5.26 11.73
CA VAL A 57 7.17 -4.12 11.88
C VAL A 57 8.52 -4.71 12.26
N ALA A 58 9.60 -4.19 11.65
CA ALA A 58 10.93 -4.74 11.87
C ALA A 58 11.45 -4.57 13.32
N ASP A 59 10.74 -3.81 14.17
CA ASP A 59 11.27 -3.30 15.44
C ASP A 59 10.52 -3.77 16.71
N ASP A 60 9.37 -4.48 16.65
CA ASP A 60 8.61 -4.81 17.86
C ASP A 60 8.10 -6.27 17.91
N GLU A 61 8.45 -6.99 18.98
CA GLU A 61 8.05 -8.37 19.31
C GLU A 61 6.70 -8.48 20.05
N GLU A 62 5.88 -7.42 20.12
CA GLU A 62 4.61 -7.44 20.88
C GLU A 62 3.39 -7.12 19.99
N GLU A 63 2.44 -8.06 20.00
CA GLU A 63 1.13 -8.06 19.33
C GLU A 63 1.12 -7.97 17.78
N PRO A 64 0.21 -8.73 17.12
CA PRO A 64 -0.04 -8.56 15.69
C PRO A 64 -0.62 -7.16 15.40
N ILE A 65 0.19 -6.26 14.87
CA ILE A 65 -0.29 -4.93 14.46
C ILE A 65 -1.09 -5.03 13.16
N THR A 66 -2.31 -4.49 13.19
CA THR A 66 -3.15 -4.40 11.99
C THR A 66 -2.60 -3.34 11.04
N PHE A 67 -2.86 -3.51 9.74
CA PHE A 67 -2.49 -2.52 8.72
C PHE A 67 -2.98 -1.11 9.08
N GLU A 68 -4.23 -0.97 9.51
CA GLU A 68 -4.78 0.33 9.87
C GLU A 68 -4.07 0.97 11.06
N ARG A 69 -3.70 0.18 12.09
CA ARG A 69 -2.97 0.66 13.27
C ARG A 69 -1.56 1.10 12.89
N LEU A 70 -0.84 0.30 12.10
CA LEU A 70 0.49 0.63 11.60
C LEU A 70 0.50 1.91 10.77
N MET A 71 -0.41 2.02 9.80
CA MET A 71 -0.51 3.21 8.93
C MET A 71 -0.90 4.45 9.72
N ASN A 72 -1.69 4.31 10.79
CA ASN A 72 -2.03 5.42 11.67
C ASN A 72 -0.84 5.84 12.54
N MET A 73 -0.06 4.90 13.08
CA MET A 73 1.17 5.19 13.83
C MET A 73 2.22 5.90 12.98
N LEU A 74 2.34 5.49 11.72
CA LEU A 74 3.29 6.05 10.76
C LEU A 74 2.72 7.21 9.94
N ARG A 75 1.53 7.70 10.30
CA ARG A 75 0.92 8.85 9.66
C ARG A 75 1.87 10.04 9.73
N ASN A 76 2.05 10.71 8.61
CA ASN A 76 2.97 11.83 8.44
C ASN A 76 4.45 11.48 8.67
N ARG A 77 4.83 10.21 8.73
CA ARG A 77 6.25 9.80 8.69
C ARG A 77 6.69 9.53 7.26
N LYS A 78 7.98 9.73 6.99
CA LYS A 78 8.63 9.31 5.76
C LYS A 78 8.96 7.83 5.88
N VAL A 79 8.56 7.07 4.87
CA VAL A 79 8.69 5.61 4.84
C VAL A 79 9.14 5.17 3.45
N ILE A 80 9.81 4.02 3.43
CA ILE A 80 10.12 3.26 2.23
C ILE A 80 9.22 2.03 2.27
N LEU A 81 8.29 1.96 1.32
CA LEU A 81 7.36 0.85 1.17
C LEU A 81 7.83 -0.03 0.03
N THR A 82 7.86 -1.34 0.24
CA THR A 82 7.97 -2.30 -0.84
C THR A 82 6.70 -3.11 -0.90
N GLY A 83 6.13 -3.19 -2.08
CA GLY A 83 4.85 -3.82 -2.28
C GLY A 83 4.68 -4.33 -3.70
N VAL A 84 3.61 -5.08 -3.92
CA VAL A 84 3.21 -5.46 -5.27
C VAL A 84 2.35 -4.34 -5.83
N GLU A 85 2.74 -3.81 -6.98
CA GLU A 85 1.87 -2.92 -7.75
C GLU A 85 0.68 -3.76 -8.21
N ALA A 86 -0.47 -3.49 -7.60
CA ALA A 86 -1.68 -4.25 -7.82
C ALA A 86 -2.63 -3.42 -8.69
N VAL A 87 -3.21 -4.08 -9.69
CA VAL A 87 -4.34 -3.54 -10.44
C VAL A 87 -5.56 -4.31 -9.96
N ASP A 88 -6.29 -3.74 -9.00
CA ASP A 88 -7.55 -4.34 -8.55
C ASP A 88 -8.62 -4.11 -9.64
N PRO A 89 -9.33 -5.17 -10.11
CA PRO A 89 -10.38 -5.04 -11.11
C PRO A 89 -11.50 -4.06 -10.72
N ARG A 90 -11.74 -3.83 -9.42
CA ARG A 90 -12.71 -2.85 -8.91
C ARG A 90 -12.23 -1.41 -9.16
N TRP A 91 -10.92 -1.20 -9.28
CA TRP A 91 -10.27 0.11 -9.40
C TRP A 91 -9.12 0.10 -10.43
N PRO A 92 -9.42 -0.14 -11.72
CA PRO A 92 -8.40 -0.38 -12.75
C PRO A 92 -7.56 0.87 -13.08
N SER A 93 -8.06 2.06 -12.78
CA SER A 93 -7.40 3.33 -13.07
C SER A 93 -6.60 3.88 -11.88
N LEU A 94 -6.52 3.16 -10.76
CA LEU A 94 -5.88 3.65 -9.56
C LEU A 94 -4.57 2.93 -9.28
N PRO A 95 -3.50 3.68 -8.99
CA PRO A 95 -2.23 3.09 -8.62
C PRO A 95 -2.36 2.55 -7.19
N LEU A 96 -2.53 1.24 -7.06
CA LEU A 96 -2.61 0.56 -5.76
C LEU A 96 -1.27 -0.13 -5.48
N LEU A 97 -0.86 -0.07 -4.22
CA LEU A 97 0.32 -0.77 -3.73
C LEU A 97 -0.10 -1.67 -2.57
N ASP A 98 0.02 -2.97 -2.81
CA ASP A 98 -0.12 -3.99 -1.78
C ASP A 98 1.16 -4.04 -0.94
N VAL A 99 1.11 -3.47 0.26
CA VAL A 99 2.28 -3.24 1.10
C VAL A 99 2.71 -4.55 1.74
N ARG A 100 3.92 -5.03 1.39
CA ARG A 100 4.52 -6.23 1.97
C ARG A 100 5.52 -5.90 3.06
N THR A 101 6.38 -4.92 2.80
CA THR A 101 7.38 -4.47 3.76
C THR A 101 7.35 -2.95 3.86
N LEU A 102 7.61 -2.49 5.07
CA LEU A 102 7.66 -1.09 5.42
C LEU A 102 8.93 -0.85 6.22
N LYS A 103 9.67 0.19 5.84
CA LYS A 103 10.79 0.73 6.61
C LYS A 103 10.56 2.21 6.89
N THR A 104 10.82 2.63 8.12
CA THR A 104 10.83 4.05 8.50
C THR A 104 12.15 4.67 8.10
N VAL A 105 12.12 5.94 7.71
CA VAL A 105 13.33 6.75 7.50
C VAL A 105 13.52 7.60 8.75
N PRO A 106 14.74 7.68 9.33
CA PRO A 106 15.03 8.51 10.50
C PRO A 106 14.74 10.00 10.27
#